data_AF-A0A947ZC69-F1
#
_entry.id   AF-A0A947ZC69-F1
#
_cell.length_a   1.000
_cell.length_b   1.000
_cell.length_c   1.000
_cell.angle_alpha   90.00
_cell.angle_beta   90.00
_cell.angle_gamma   90.00
#
_symmetry.space_group_name_H-M   'P 1'
#
loop_
_entity.id
_entity.type
_entity.pdbx_description
1 polymer ?
#
loop_
_entity_poly.entity_id
_entity_poly.type
_entity_poly.pdbx_seq_one_letter_code
_entity_poly.pdbx_strand_id
1 'polypeptide(L)'
;MSERTVRSYLQTWLPRLVGIAILFYILHRIGLKTPKELLGRLGLPAFFGILLLNIPHITFKALRWKTLVDRRSSGYSFLHALHAYFAGIALGIVTPGRAGEFFRAMFPVRAHLMSLSSSLAMVLCDRIYDLGFLLTLSFIATLWVIPGYAPVLAALCFFSGALLFLIFQKKIDGLFLRMVRRWRITP
;
A
#
# COMPACT_ATOMS: atom_id res chain seq x y z
N MET A 1 -11.56 28.49 26.52
CA MET A 1 -11.25 27.40 25.57
C MET A 1 -10.50 26.33 26.35
N SER A 2 -11.05 25.12 26.52
CA SER A 2 -10.52 24.17 27.52
C SER A 2 -9.21 23.52 27.07
N GLU A 3 -8.30 23.23 28.00
CA GLU A 3 -6.98 22.62 27.73
C GLU A 3 -7.06 21.33 26.90
N ARG A 4 -8.17 20.59 27.01
CA ARG A 4 -8.41 19.36 26.21
C ARG A 4 -8.54 19.65 24.71
N THR A 5 -9.16 20.78 24.34
CA THR A 5 -9.34 21.17 22.94
C THR A 5 -8.01 21.58 22.32
N VAL A 6 -7.16 22.30 23.06
CA VAL A 6 -5.82 22.72 22.60
C VAL A 6 -4.90 21.52 22.39
N ARG A 7 -4.92 20.54 23.31
CA ARG A 7 -4.12 19.30 23.19
C ARG A 7 -4.53 18.44 21.99
N SER A 8 -5.83 18.38 21.70
CA SER A 8 -6.39 17.67 20.53
C SER A 8 -5.99 18.31 19.20
N TYR A 9 -6.02 19.66 19.13
CA TYR A 9 -5.55 20.39 17.94
C TYR A 9 -4.05 20.21 17.73
N LEU A 10 -3.24 20.36 18.78
CA LEU A 10 -1.79 20.17 18.70
C LEU A 10 -1.41 18.76 18.21
N GLN A 11 -2.04 17.70 18.72
CA GLN A 11 -1.77 16.32 18.27
C GLN A 11 -2.12 16.07 16.80
N THR A 12 -3.11 16.78 16.25
CA THR A 12 -3.58 16.57 14.88
C THR A 12 -2.78 17.37 13.85
N TRP A 13 -2.35 18.58 14.21
CA TRP A 13 -1.65 19.50 13.30
C TRP A 13 -0.13 19.34 13.33
N LEU A 14 0.46 18.98 14.48
CA LEU A 14 1.89 18.76 14.63
C LEU A 14 2.47 17.79 13.60
N PRO A 15 1.92 16.56 13.37
CA PRO A 15 2.49 15.65 12.36
C PRO A 15 2.39 16.18 10.93
N ARG A 16 1.38 17.00 10.60
CA ARG A 16 1.24 17.62 9.27
C ARG A 16 2.32 18.67 9.05
N LEU A 17 2.55 19.54 10.05
CA LEU A 17 3.58 20.57 10.00
C LEU A 17 4.98 19.97 9.96
N VAL A 18 5.23 18.90 10.73
CA VAL A 18 6.50 18.15 10.68
C VAL A 18 6.74 17.59 9.28
N GLY A 19 5.73 16.98 8.65
CA GLY A 19 5.85 16.48 7.27
C GLY A 19 6.20 17.58 6.26
N ILE A 20 5.54 18.73 6.35
CA ILE A 20 5.82 19.89 5.48
C ILE A 20 7.23 20.44 5.75
N ALA A 21 7.63 20.57 7.01
CA ALA A 21 8.96 21.05 7.40
C ALA A 21 10.07 20.11 6.90
N ILE A 22 9.88 18.79 7.02
CA ILE A 22 10.80 17.79 6.47
C ILE A 22 10.89 17.92 4.95
N LEU A 23 9.75 18.08 4.25
CA LEU A 23 9.74 18.27 2.80
C LEU A 23 10.54 19.51 2.38
N PHE A 24 10.32 20.66 3.04
CA PHE A 24 11.06 21.89 2.78
C PHE A 24 12.56 21.72 3.08
N TYR A 25 12.90 21.08 4.20
CA TYR A 25 14.29 20.81 4.57
C TYR A 25 15.00 19.95 3.51
N ILE A 26 14.35 18.89 3.03
CA ILE A 26 14.88 18.01 1.99
C ILE A 26 15.04 18.78 0.67
N LEU A 27 14.03 19.54 0.24
CA LEU A 27 14.10 20.33 -0.99
C LEU A 27 15.20 21.39 -0.93
N HIS A 28 15.38 22.02 0.22
CA HIS A 28 16.44 22.99 0.44
C HIS A 28 17.83 22.33 0.39
N ARG A 29 17.98 21.11 0.95
CA ARG A 29 19.24 20.36 0.92
C ARG A 29 19.61 19.80 -0.46
N ILE A 30 18.63 19.35 -1.24
CA ILE A 30 18.85 18.74 -2.56
C ILE A 30 19.11 19.81 -3.64
N GLY A 31 18.51 20.99 -3.50
CA GLY A 31 18.56 22.06 -4.50
C GLY A 31 17.73 21.74 -5.76
N LEU A 32 16.95 22.70 -6.25
CA LEU A 32 16.05 22.51 -7.40
C LEU A 32 16.76 22.48 -8.77
N LYS A 33 18.08 22.69 -8.82
CA LYS A 33 18.86 22.66 -10.07
C LYS A 33 19.14 21.23 -10.53
N THR A 34 19.36 20.33 -9.56
CA THR A 34 19.72 18.91 -9.77
C THR A 34 18.66 18.12 -10.57
N PRO A 35 17.34 18.25 -10.32
CA PRO A 35 16.33 17.49 -11.06
C PRO A 35 16.22 17.86 -12.54
N LYS A 36 16.38 19.15 -12.90
CA LYS A 36 16.29 19.60 -14.30
C LYS A 36 17.43 19.05 -15.14
N GLU A 37 18.65 19.08 -14.61
CA GLU A 37 19.82 18.51 -15.29
C GLU A 37 19.71 16.99 -15.43
N LEU A 38 19.19 16.29 -14.41
CA LEU A 38 18.95 14.85 -14.46
C LEU A 38 17.88 14.47 -15.50
N LEU A 39 16.79 15.23 -15.60
CA LEU A 39 15.78 15.05 -16.64
C LEU A 39 16.33 15.32 -18.04
N GLY A 40 17.21 16.30 -18.20
CA GLY A 40 17.90 16.56 -19.48
C GLY A 40 18.86 15.44 -19.89
N ARG A 41 19.40 14.68 -18.94
CA ARG A 41 20.25 13.49 -19.19
C ARG A 41 19.44 12.21 -19.44
N LEU A 42 18.18 12.17 -19.02
CA LEU A 42 17.25 11.08 -19.33
C LEU A 42 16.84 11.19 -20.80
N GLY A 43 17.45 10.37 -21.66
CA GLY A 43 17.01 10.25 -23.04
C GLY A 43 15.54 9.82 -23.12
N LEU A 44 14.82 10.31 -24.14
CA LEU A 44 13.42 9.94 -24.41
C LEU A 44 13.18 8.41 -24.36
N PRO A 45 14.07 7.54 -24.89
CA PRO A 45 13.87 6.09 -24.81
C PRO A 45 13.81 5.55 -23.38
N ALA A 46 14.69 6.04 -22.49
CA ALA A 46 14.71 5.62 -21.09
C ALA A 46 13.44 6.06 -20.34
N PHE A 47 12.98 7.29 -20.62
CA PHE A 47 11.73 7.81 -20.06
C PHE A 47 10.52 6.95 -20.45
N PHE A 48 10.35 6.66 -21.74
CA PHE A 48 9.26 5.79 -22.21
C PHE A 48 9.43 4.35 -21.72
N GLY A 49 10.65 3.84 -21.59
CA GLY A 49 10.92 2.53 -21.00
C GLY A 49 10.38 2.42 -19.57
N ILE A 50 10.67 3.41 -18.71
CA ILE A 50 10.18 3.45 -17.32
C ILE A 50 8.65 3.56 -17.26
N LEU A 51 8.05 4.35 -18.15
CA LEU A 51 6.59 4.42 -18.27
C LEU A 51 6.00 3.05 -18.67
N LEU A 52 6.62 2.37 -19.63
CA LEU A 52 6.17 1.07 -20.08
C LEU A 52 6.26 0.00 -18.97
N LEU A 53 7.30 0.08 -18.12
CA LEU A 53 7.47 -0.76 -16.93
C LEU A 53 6.34 -0.59 -15.90
N ASN A 54 5.58 0.51 -15.91
CA ASN A 54 4.42 0.66 -15.05
C ASN A 54 3.22 -0.19 -15.50
N ILE A 55 3.09 -0.50 -16.79
CA ILE A 55 2.00 -1.30 -17.33
C ILE A 55 1.96 -2.71 -16.71
N PRO A 56 3.03 -3.52 -16.72
CA PRO A 56 3.02 -4.83 -16.10
C PRO A 56 2.82 -4.73 -14.59
N HIS A 57 3.41 -3.73 -13.92
CA HIS A 57 3.22 -3.52 -12.48
C HIS A 57 1.74 -3.30 -12.11
N ILE A 58 1.04 -2.42 -12.82
CA ILE A 58 -0.39 -2.17 -12.61
C ILE A 58 -1.21 -3.42 -12.94
N THR A 59 -0.86 -4.12 -14.02
CA THR A 59 -1.54 -5.33 -14.48
C THR A 59 -1.46 -6.43 -13.42
N PHE A 60 -0.28 -6.70 -12.86
CA PHE A 60 -0.10 -7.69 -11.79
C PHE A 60 -0.90 -7.35 -10.55
N LYS A 61 -0.94 -6.07 -10.15
CA LYS A 61 -1.76 -5.62 -9.02
C LYS A 61 -3.25 -5.83 -9.27
N ALA A 62 -3.74 -5.51 -10.48
CA ALA A 62 -5.12 -5.72 -10.86
C ALA A 62 -5.49 -7.21 -10.92
N LEU A 63 -4.62 -8.07 -11.46
CA LEU A 63 -4.79 -9.52 -11.49
C LEU A 63 -4.83 -10.13 -10.07
N ARG A 64 -3.95 -9.64 -9.17
CA ARG A 64 -3.95 -10.06 -7.77
C ARG A 64 -5.25 -9.68 -7.10
N TRP A 65 -5.71 -8.43 -7.28
CA TRP A 65 -7.00 -7.97 -6.76
C TRP A 65 -8.17 -8.81 -7.29
N LYS A 66 -8.20 -9.06 -8.60
CA LYS A 66 -9.19 -9.95 -9.23
C LYS A 66 -9.20 -11.33 -8.54
N THR A 67 -8.03 -11.94 -8.39
CA THR A 67 -7.89 -13.27 -7.77
C THR A 67 -8.39 -13.28 -6.33
N LEU A 68 -8.13 -12.22 -5.55
CA LEU A 68 -8.62 -12.11 -4.17
C LEU A 68 -10.14 -11.98 -4.10
N VAL A 69 -10.75 -11.25 -5.03
CA VAL A 69 -12.20 -11.07 -5.12
C VAL A 69 -12.89 -12.33 -5.63
N ASP A 70 -12.38 -12.92 -6.71
CA ASP A 70 -12.97 -14.10 -7.36
C ASP A 70 -13.00 -15.34 -6.45
N ARG A 71 -12.02 -15.48 -5.55
CA ARG A 71 -12.03 -16.54 -4.53
C ARG A 71 -13.25 -16.49 -3.61
N ARG A 72 -13.93 -15.34 -3.53
CA ARG A 72 -15.12 -15.14 -2.67
C ARG A 72 -16.42 -15.12 -3.46
N SER A 73 -16.37 -14.67 -4.71
CA SER A 73 -17.53 -14.45 -5.56
C SER A 73 -17.11 -14.60 -7.01
N SER A 74 -17.65 -15.59 -7.73
CA SER A 74 -17.37 -15.76 -9.15
C SER A 74 -17.95 -14.59 -9.97
N GLY A 75 -17.20 -14.15 -10.98
CA GLY A 75 -17.70 -13.19 -11.98
C GLY A 75 -17.07 -11.80 -11.92
N TYR A 76 -16.02 -11.56 -11.13
CA TYR A 76 -15.34 -10.28 -11.14
C TYR A 76 -14.37 -10.18 -12.33
N SER A 77 -14.76 -9.43 -13.35
CA SER A 77 -13.94 -9.31 -14.56
C SER A 77 -12.63 -8.55 -14.31
N PHE A 78 -11.62 -8.83 -15.12
CA PHE A 78 -10.33 -8.14 -15.06
C PHE A 78 -10.47 -6.63 -15.29
N LEU A 79 -11.36 -6.20 -16.20
CA LEU A 79 -11.62 -4.78 -16.45
C LEU A 79 -12.20 -4.08 -15.20
N HIS A 80 -13.10 -4.73 -14.47
CA HIS A 80 -13.61 -4.18 -13.21
C HIS A 80 -12.49 -4.05 -12.17
N ALA A 81 -11.60 -5.06 -12.09
CA ALA A 81 -10.44 -5.00 -11.20
C ALA A 81 -9.47 -3.87 -11.57
N LEU A 82 -9.25 -3.66 -12.87
CA LEU A 82 -8.40 -2.60 -13.39
C LEU A 82 -8.98 -1.21 -13.10
N HIS A 83 -10.28 -1.00 -13.34
CA HIS A 83 -10.97 0.25 -12.98
C HIS A 83 -10.92 0.54 -11.48
N ALA A 84 -11.18 -0.47 -10.65
CA ALA A 84 -11.09 -0.34 -9.20
C ALA A 84 -9.67 0.07 -8.77
N TYR A 85 -8.65 -0.52 -9.40
CA TYR A 85 -7.26 -0.22 -9.10
C TYR A 85 -6.86 1.19 -9.52
N PHE A 86 -7.23 1.65 -10.72
CA PHE A 86 -6.98 3.02 -11.16
C PHE A 86 -7.70 4.06 -10.30
N ALA A 87 -8.96 3.82 -9.93
CA ALA A 87 -9.68 4.70 -9.00
C ALA A 87 -8.98 4.78 -7.64
N GLY A 88 -8.49 3.64 -7.14
CA GLY A 88 -7.68 3.57 -5.92
C GLY A 88 -6.37 4.35 -6.03
N ILE A 89 -5.65 4.26 -7.16
CA ILE A 89 -4.42 5.05 -7.40
C ILE A 89 -4.74 6.53 -7.44
N ALA A 90 -5.73 6.94 -8.23
CA ALA A 90 -6.08 8.35 -8.41
C ALA A 90 -6.40 9.03 -7.08
N LEU A 91 -7.23 8.38 -6.25
CA LEU A 91 -7.51 8.88 -4.90
C LEU A 91 -6.29 8.73 -3.97
N GLY A 92 -5.53 7.66 -4.10
CA GLY A 92 -4.32 7.41 -3.32
C GLY A 92 -3.27 8.51 -3.47
N ILE A 93 -3.15 9.13 -4.65
CA ILE A 93 -2.23 10.25 -4.91
C ILE A 93 -2.64 11.51 -4.13
N VAL A 94 -3.95 11.76 -4.02
CA VAL A 94 -4.48 12.97 -3.37
C VAL A 94 -4.56 12.80 -1.85
N THR A 95 -4.79 11.58 -1.37
CA THR A 95 -4.96 11.30 0.06
C THR A 95 -3.63 11.11 0.80
N PRO A 96 -3.51 11.60 2.05
CA PRO A 96 -2.35 11.32 2.89
C PRO A 96 -2.22 9.80 3.15
N GLY A 97 -0.98 9.30 3.12
CA GLY A 97 -0.68 7.88 3.38
C GLY A 97 -1.31 6.91 2.37
N ARG A 98 -1.72 7.39 1.19
CA ARG A 98 -2.42 6.60 0.16
C ARG A 98 -3.72 5.95 0.65
N ALA A 99 -4.40 6.55 1.63
CA ALA A 99 -5.67 6.05 2.17
C ALA A 99 -6.76 5.87 1.08
N GLY A 100 -6.70 6.63 -0.01
CA GLY A 100 -7.59 6.53 -1.17
C GLY A 100 -7.53 5.18 -1.88
N GLU A 101 -6.46 4.39 -1.70
CA GLU A 101 -6.41 3.03 -2.24
C GLU A 101 -7.44 2.08 -1.61
N PHE A 102 -7.98 2.41 -0.43
CA PHE A 102 -9.10 1.67 0.17
C PHE A 102 -10.41 1.88 -0.57
N PHE A 103 -10.53 2.93 -1.38
CA PHE A 103 -11.73 3.19 -2.17
C PHE A 103 -12.05 2.08 -3.16
N ARG A 104 -11.03 1.35 -3.65
CA ARG A 104 -11.24 0.20 -4.54
C ARG A 104 -12.11 -0.90 -3.93
N ALA A 105 -12.22 -0.96 -2.59
CA ALA A 105 -13.12 -1.87 -1.89
C ALA A 105 -14.60 -1.62 -2.20
N MET A 106 -14.97 -0.41 -2.64
CA MET A 106 -16.36 -0.07 -2.99
C MET A 106 -16.82 -0.74 -4.28
N PHE A 107 -15.91 -1.10 -5.18
CA PHE A 107 -16.25 -1.67 -6.49
C PHE A 107 -16.93 -3.04 -6.40
N PRO A 108 -16.33 -4.06 -5.74
CA PRO A 108 -17.00 -5.35 -5.59
C PRO A 108 -18.23 -5.26 -4.67
N VAL A 109 -18.29 -4.29 -3.75
CA VAL A 109 -19.48 -4.04 -2.93
C VAL A 109 -20.65 -3.53 -3.78
N ARG A 110 -20.40 -2.56 -4.67
CA ARG A 110 -21.42 -2.05 -5.61
C ARG A 110 -21.87 -3.10 -6.63
N ALA A 111 -20.99 -4.05 -6.95
CA ALA A 111 -21.33 -5.20 -7.79
C ALA A 111 -22.08 -6.32 -7.02
N HIS A 112 -22.45 -6.10 -5.75
CA HIS A 112 -23.11 -7.09 -4.88
C HIS A 112 -22.32 -8.40 -4.69
N LEU A 113 -20.99 -8.35 -4.87
CA LEU A 113 -20.13 -9.53 -4.79
C LEU A 113 -19.65 -9.82 -3.37
N MET A 114 -19.55 -8.81 -2.51
CA MET A 114 -19.11 -8.95 -1.12
C MET A 114 -19.55 -7.79 -0.23
N SER A 115 -19.53 -8.01 1.08
CA SER A 115 -19.75 -6.94 2.06
C SER A 115 -18.56 -5.98 2.13
N LEU A 116 -18.82 -4.74 2.54
CA LEU A 116 -17.79 -3.71 2.70
C LEU A 116 -16.67 -4.15 3.65
N SER A 117 -17.01 -4.79 4.77
CA SER A 117 -16.03 -5.28 5.73
C SER A 117 -15.10 -6.33 5.11
N SER A 118 -15.65 -7.26 4.31
CA SER A 118 -14.85 -8.27 3.61
C SER A 118 -13.94 -7.63 2.57
N SER A 119 -14.46 -6.65 1.81
CA SER A 119 -13.66 -5.99 0.77
C SER A 119 -12.53 -5.14 1.34
N LEU A 120 -12.80 -4.39 2.42
CA LEU A 120 -11.78 -3.61 3.13
C LEU A 120 -10.69 -4.52 3.73
N ALA A 121 -11.08 -5.66 4.30
CA ALA A 121 -10.13 -6.65 4.79
C ALA A 121 -9.22 -7.16 3.66
N MET A 122 -9.77 -7.44 2.47
CA MET A 122 -8.96 -7.85 1.32
C MET A 122 -7.99 -6.75 0.86
N VAL A 123 -8.42 -5.48 0.86
CA VAL A 123 -7.50 -4.37 0.55
C VAL A 123 -6.38 -4.27 1.59
N LEU A 124 -6.69 -4.45 2.87
CA LEU A 124 -5.70 -4.43 3.93
C LEU A 124 -4.71 -5.59 3.80
N CYS A 125 -5.20 -6.81 3.54
CA CYS A 125 -4.35 -7.97 3.24
C CYS A 125 -3.38 -7.67 2.10
N ASP A 126 -3.90 -7.13 0.99
CA ASP A 126 -3.11 -6.74 -0.19
C ASP A 126 -1.95 -5.77 0.18
N ARG A 127 -2.19 -4.84 1.10
CA ARG A 127 -1.17 -3.91 1.60
C ARG A 127 -0.14 -4.57 2.51
N ILE A 128 -0.56 -5.50 3.35
CA ILE A 128 0.35 -6.27 4.21
C ILE A 128 1.26 -7.16 3.35
N TYR A 129 0.73 -7.77 2.29
CA TYR A 129 1.54 -8.52 1.33
C TYR A 129 2.56 -7.62 0.63
N ASP A 130 2.15 -6.43 0.16
CA ASP A 130 3.06 -5.47 -0.46
C ASP A 130 4.18 -5.04 0.50
N LEU A 131 3.83 -4.71 1.74
CA LEU A 131 4.79 -4.28 2.75
C LEU A 131 5.74 -5.43 3.14
N GLY A 132 5.21 -6.64 3.36
CA GLY A 132 6.02 -7.81 3.69
C GLY A 132 6.99 -8.17 2.57
N PHE A 133 6.54 -8.10 1.31
CA PHE A 133 7.39 -8.33 0.15
C PHE A 133 8.48 -7.25 0.01
N LEU A 134 8.11 -5.98 0.18
CA LEU A 134 9.05 -4.85 0.15
C LEU A 134 10.13 -4.99 1.23
N LEU A 135 9.74 -5.30 2.47
CA LEU A 135 10.66 -5.49 3.58
C LEU A 135 11.61 -6.67 3.34
N THR A 136 11.09 -7.77 2.79
CA THR A 136 11.89 -8.95 2.43
C THR A 136 12.91 -8.65 1.33
N LEU A 137 12.51 -7.99 0.24
CA LEU A 137 13.44 -7.61 -0.81
C LEU A 137 14.46 -6.58 -0.32
N SER A 138 14.04 -5.62 0.50
CA SER A 138 14.94 -4.62 1.08
C SER A 138 15.99 -5.28 1.97
N PHE A 139 15.59 -6.31 2.74
CA PHE A 139 16.50 -7.12 3.52
C PHE A 139 17.56 -7.79 2.64
N ILE A 140 17.13 -8.53 1.63
CA ILE A 140 18.03 -9.25 0.70
C ILE A 140 18.97 -8.28 -0.01
N ALA A 141 18.47 -7.15 -0.50
CA ALA A 141 19.29 -6.13 -1.16
C ALA A 141 20.35 -5.54 -0.22
N THR A 142 20.01 -5.32 1.06
CA THR A 142 20.94 -4.78 2.05
C THR A 142 22.08 -5.75 2.35
N LEU A 143 21.80 -7.06 2.40
CA LEU A 143 22.82 -8.10 2.57
C LEU A 143 23.86 -8.09 1.44
N TRP A 144 23.44 -7.70 0.23
CA TRP A 144 24.31 -7.68 -0.95
C TRP A 144 25.14 -6.39 -1.04
N VAL A 145 24.59 -5.25 -0.61
CA VAL A 145 25.21 -3.92 -0.81
C VAL A 145 26.15 -3.50 0.34
N ILE A 146 25.91 -3.92 1.59
CA ILE A 146 26.66 -3.42 2.75
C ILE A 146 27.27 -4.59 3.55
N PRO A 147 28.56 -4.92 3.37
CA PRO A 147 29.26 -5.87 4.23
C PRO A 147 29.50 -5.28 5.63
N GLY A 148 29.16 -6.00 6.72
CA GLY A 148 29.36 -5.55 8.11
C GLY A 148 28.28 -6.03 9.11
N TYR A 149 27.91 -5.22 10.11
CA TYR A 149 26.80 -5.46 11.06
C TYR A 149 25.39 -5.30 10.44
N ALA A 150 25.33 -4.88 9.17
CA ALA A 150 24.09 -4.72 8.40
C ALA A 150 23.22 -5.99 8.30
N PRO A 151 23.76 -7.23 8.19
CA PRO A 151 22.97 -8.46 8.18
C PRO A 151 22.15 -8.66 9.45
N VAL A 152 22.65 -8.20 10.60
CA VAL A 152 21.98 -8.36 11.89
C VAL A 152 20.77 -7.43 11.98
N LEU A 153 20.94 -6.14 11.65
CA LEU A 153 19.83 -5.17 11.61
C LEU A 153 18.82 -5.54 10.54
N ALA A 154 19.31 -5.98 9.39
CA ALA A 154 18.49 -6.41 8.29
C ALA A 154 17.70 -7.67 8.72
N ALA A 155 18.31 -8.62 9.45
CA ALA A 155 17.62 -9.82 9.93
C ALA A 155 16.56 -9.48 10.98
N LEU A 156 16.82 -8.52 11.88
CA LEU A 156 15.81 -8.02 12.83
C LEU A 156 14.62 -7.39 12.11
N CYS A 157 14.84 -6.60 11.05
CA CYS A 157 13.78 -6.06 10.20
C CYS A 157 13.01 -7.16 9.46
N PHE A 158 13.70 -8.19 8.99
CA PHE A 158 13.07 -9.34 8.33
C PHE A 158 12.22 -10.17 9.31
N PHE A 159 12.76 -10.52 10.48
CA PHE A 159 12.04 -11.30 11.48
C PHE A 159 10.87 -10.52 12.08
N SER A 160 11.00 -9.22 12.31
CA SER A 160 9.87 -8.39 12.74
C SER A 160 8.80 -8.26 11.65
N GLY A 161 9.19 -8.08 10.39
CA GLY A 161 8.27 -8.08 9.24
C GLY A 161 7.58 -9.43 9.02
N ALA A 162 8.32 -10.53 9.11
CA ALA A 162 7.81 -11.89 9.01
C ALA A 162 6.90 -12.26 10.19
N LEU A 163 7.24 -11.83 11.41
CA LEU A 163 6.39 -12.00 12.59
C LEU A 163 5.09 -11.23 12.45
N LEU A 164 5.14 -9.98 12.00
CA LEU A 164 3.95 -9.20 11.68
C LEU A 164 3.12 -9.89 10.60
N PHE A 165 3.75 -10.39 9.54
CA PHE A 165 3.10 -11.13 8.47
C PHE A 165 2.39 -12.39 8.99
N LEU A 166 3.05 -13.21 9.83
CA LEU A 166 2.48 -14.43 10.42
C LEU A 166 1.37 -14.14 11.43
N ILE A 167 1.52 -13.10 12.27
CA ILE A 167 0.48 -12.64 13.20
C ILE A 167 -0.73 -12.16 12.42
N PHE A 168 -0.52 -11.40 11.35
CA PHE A 168 -1.60 -10.95 10.49
C PHE A 168 -2.24 -12.12 9.74
N GLN A 169 -1.49 -13.09 9.22
CA GLN A 169 -2.05 -14.28 8.58
C GLN A 169 -2.96 -15.03 9.56
N LYS A 170 -2.49 -15.39 10.76
CA LYS A 170 -3.30 -16.13 11.74
C LYS A 170 -4.51 -15.35 12.26
N LYS A 171 -4.38 -14.03 12.45
CA LYS A 171 -5.46 -13.18 12.96
C LYS A 171 -6.48 -12.84 11.87
N ILE A 172 -6.02 -12.69 10.63
CA ILE A 172 -6.88 -12.61 9.44
C ILE A 172 -7.61 -13.94 9.31
N ASP A 173 -6.95 -15.09 9.32
CA ASP A 173 -7.61 -16.40 9.24
C ASP A 173 -8.62 -16.62 10.38
N GLY A 174 -8.32 -16.19 11.61
CA GLY A 174 -9.23 -16.29 12.75
C GLY A 174 -10.42 -15.30 12.71
N LEU A 175 -10.19 -14.05 12.30
CA LEU A 175 -11.26 -13.06 12.10
C LEU A 175 -12.10 -13.41 10.86
N PHE A 176 -11.46 -13.93 9.82
CA PHE A 176 -12.02 -14.48 8.60
C PHE A 176 -12.92 -15.66 8.91
N LEU A 177 -12.47 -16.64 9.71
CA LEU A 177 -13.30 -17.76 10.16
C LEU A 177 -14.49 -17.32 11.04
N ARG A 178 -14.30 -16.32 11.92
CA ARG A 178 -15.39 -15.77 12.73
C ARG A 178 -16.40 -14.94 11.93
N MET A 179 -15.96 -14.19 10.92
CA MET A 179 -16.83 -13.45 10.00
C MET A 179 -17.54 -14.39 9.02
N VAL A 180 -16.86 -15.41 8.49
CA VAL A 180 -17.44 -16.45 7.64
C VAL A 180 -18.48 -17.28 8.39
N ARG A 181 -18.24 -17.63 9.67
CA ARG A 181 -19.20 -18.37 10.50
C ARG A 181 -20.45 -17.55 10.87
N ARG A 182 -20.33 -16.22 10.97
CA ARG A 182 -21.46 -15.33 11.34
C ARG A 182 -22.45 -15.06 10.19
N TRP A 183 -22.06 -15.32 8.94
CA TRP A 183 -22.88 -15.05 7.75
C TRP A 183 -23.26 -16.33 6.98
N ARG A 184 -23.14 -17.48 7.63
CA ARG A 184 -23.64 -18.78 7.16
C ARG A 184 -24.95 -19.14 7.88
N ILE A 185 -25.91 -18.23 7.85
CA ILE A 185 -27.34 -18.42 8.16
C ILE A 185 -28.04 -17.52 7.15
N THR A 186 -28.88 -17.91 6.19
CA THR A 186 -29.48 -19.13 5.62
C THR A 186 -30.21 -18.65 4.34
N PRO A 187 -30.84 -19.55 3.56
CA PRO A 187 -30.40 -20.07 2.27
C PRO A 187 -30.23 -19.03 1.14
#